data_AF-A0A7W8QFZ8-F1
#
_entry.id   AF-A0A7W8QFZ8-F1
#
_cell.length_a   1.000
_cell.length_b   1.000
_cell.length_c   1.000
_cell.angle_alpha   90.00
_cell.angle_beta   90.00
_cell.angle_gamma   90.00
#
_symmetry.space_group_name_H-M   'P 1'
#
loop_
_entity.id
_entity.type
_entity.pdbx_description
1 polymer ?
#
loop_
_entity_poly.entity_id
_entity_poly.type
_entity_poly.pdbx_seq_one_letter_code
_entity_poly.pdbx_strand_id
1 'polypeptide(L)'
;MPAPPAILSVSKRAQLITEARALDVAELRSLKAEKRYALAVLFIQAQLQKALDDVAEIFIKVIRKFETYAKVRLQKYQLEHAGVLEGLVGQFRDVLQILEDEGVSERQRLPKVREALGDPAAALAQCDEHIAYAGQFDLPFMLVPYRNQRSLLFQCLDVLPLRSSSQDRAVLVALAWLQGFRNAHREYLLLTENDLANLPLDWLPENWERAVFPHRAARPSRSICGIS
;
A
#
# COMPACT_ATOMS: atom_id res chain seq x y z
N MET A 1 -5.57 24.83 -8.73
CA MET A 1 -5.47 26.16 -8.09
C MET A 1 -5.00 27.18 -9.11
N PRO A 2 -5.53 28.41 -9.09
CA PRO A 2 -4.96 29.49 -9.89
C PRO A 2 -3.50 29.67 -9.51
N ALA A 3 -2.62 29.71 -10.52
CA ALA A 3 -1.21 29.98 -10.29
C ALA A 3 -1.09 31.35 -9.61
N PRO A 4 -0.30 31.46 -8.53
CA PRO A 4 -0.12 32.74 -7.88
C PRO A 4 0.56 33.70 -8.87
N PRO A 5 0.21 34.99 -8.86
CA PRO A 5 0.65 35.93 -9.89
C PRO A 5 2.18 35.95 -9.98
N ALA A 6 2.70 35.69 -11.19
CA ALA A 6 4.14 35.63 -11.50
C ALA A 6 4.87 36.98 -11.32
N ILE A 7 4.11 38.03 -11.04
CA ILE A 7 4.58 39.41 -10.88
C ILE A 7 5.27 39.63 -9.52
N LEU A 8 5.00 38.77 -8.51
CA LEU A 8 5.57 38.91 -7.17
C LEU A 8 6.68 37.89 -6.91
N SER A 9 7.84 38.36 -6.44
CA SER A 9 8.89 37.49 -5.92
C SER A 9 8.42 36.70 -4.70
N VAL A 10 9.05 35.54 -4.45
CA VAL A 10 8.71 34.68 -3.31
C VAL A 10 8.83 35.44 -1.98
N SER A 11 9.91 36.21 -1.80
CA SER A 11 10.14 37.01 -0.60
C SER A 11 9.07 38.09 -0.42
N LYS A 12 8.66 38.77 -1.50
CA LYS A 12 7.61 39.79 -1.43
C LYS A 12 6.26 39.19 -1.07
N ARG A 13 5.96 38.01 -1.62
CA ARG A 13 4.75 37.26 -1.28
C ARG A 13 4.73 36.85 0.18
N ALA A 14 5.83 36.33 0.71
CA ALA A 14 5.95 35.95 2.12
C ALA A 14 5.75 37.15 3.05
N GLN A 15 6.34 38.31 2.71
CA GLN A 15 6.13 39.56 3.44
C GLN A 15 4.65 39.96 3.46
N LEU A 16 3.98 39.97 2.31
CA LEU A 16 2.56 40.36 2.19
C LEU A 16 1.62 39.37 2.91
N ILE A 17 1.93 38.07 2.89
CA ILE A 17 1.18 37.07 3.66
C ILE A 17 1.33 37.33 5.16
N THR A 18 2.54 37.69 5.61
CA THR A 18 2.80 38.01 7.02
C THR A 18 2.04 39.27 7.44
N GLU A 19 2.05 40.31 6.60
CA GLU A 19 1.24 41.51 6.80
C GLU A 19 -0.26 41.16 6.89
N ALA A 20 -0.77 40.36 5.95
CA ALA A 20 -2.18 39.97 5.94
C ALA A 20 -2.60 39.17 7.19
N ARG A 21 -1.68 38.38 7.77
CA ARG A 21 -1.91 37.61 9.01
C ARG A 21 -1.94 38.49 10.26
N ALA A 22 -1.29 39.66 10.23
CA ALA A 22 -1.21 40.58 11.36
C ALA A 22 -2.43 41.51 11.47
N LEU A 23 -3.18 41.70 10.38
CA LEU A 23 -4.31 42.62 10.34
C LEU A 23 -5.62 41.95 10.75
N ASP A 24 -6.45 42.68 11.47
CA ASP A 24 -7.85 42.30 11.70
C ASP A 24 -8.78 42.76 10.56
N VAL A 25 -10.07 42.40 10.66
CA VAL A 25 -11.07 42.72 9.63
C VAL A 25 -11.35 44.23 9.53
N ALA A 26 -11.28 44.98 10.64
CA ALA A 26 -11.52 46.41 10.64
C ALA A 26 -10.34 47.16 10.00
N GLU A 27 -9.12 46.77 10.35
CA GLU A 27 -7.88 47.28 9.75
C GLU A 27 -7.84 46.99 8.25
N LEU A 28 -8.14 45.75 7.82
CA LEU A 28 -8.27 45.40 6.41
C LEU A 28 -9.29 46.27 5.66
N ARG A 29 -10.43 46.61 6.29
CA ARG A 29 -11.48 47.44 5.68
C ARG A 29 -11.05 48.89 5.47
N SER A 30 -10.17 49.41 6.32
CA SER A 30 -9.62 50.77 6.23
C SER A 30 -8.61 50.95 5.09
N LEU A 31 -8.05 49.85 4.56
CA LEU A 31 -7.11 49.89 3.45
C LEU A 31 -7.79 50.25 2.12
N LYS A 32 -7.02 50.83 1.20
CA LYS A 32 -7.43 50.99 -0.20
C LYS A 32 -7.86 49.66 -0.80
N ALA A 33 -8.90 49.68 -1.63
CA ALA A 33 -9.54 48.49 -2.19
C ALA A 33 -8.54 47.52 -2.84
N GLU A 34 -7.60 48.04 -3.64
CA GLU A 34 -6.57 47.26 -4.34
C GLU A 34 -5.69 46.47 -3.36
N LYS A 35 -5.15 47.14 -2.34
CA LYS A 35 -4.30 46.52 -1.31
C LYS A 35 -5.09 45.51 -0.47
N ARG A 36 -6.31 45.87 -0.08
CA ARG A 36 -7.22 44.99 0.67
C ARG A 36 -7.48 43.68 -0.08
N TYR A 37 -7.82 43.75 -1.37
CA TYR A 37 -8.07 42.56 -2.17
C TYR A 37 -6.81 41.74 -2.40
N ALA A 38 -5.66 42.38 -2.64
CA ALA A 38 -4.39 41.68 -2.80
C ALA A 38 -4.02 40.88 -1.53
N LEU A 39 -4.10 41.50 -0.35
CA LEU A 39 -3.82 40.84 0.93
C LEU A 39 -4.82 39.72 1.23
N ALA A 40 -6.11 39.93 0.99
CA ALA A 40 -7.14 38.91 1.19
C ALA A 40 -6.92 37.67 0.31
N VAL A 41 -6.63 37.87 -0.99
CA VAL A 41 -6.34 36.76 -1.91
C VAL A 41 -5.10 35.99 -1.49
N LEU A 42 -4.00 36.70 -1.17
CA LEU A 42 -2.76 36.06 -0.72
C LEU A 42 -2.95 35.29 0.60
N PHE A 43 -3.74 35.83 1.53
CA PHE A 43 -4.07 35.15 2.77
C PHE A 43 -4.87 33.87 2.52
N ILE A 44 -5.94 33.94 1.72
CA ILE A 44 -6.75 32.76 1.36
C ILE A 44 -5.88 31.69 0.68
N GLN A 45 -5.02 32.09 -0.25
CA GLN A 45 -4.07 31.18 -0.90
C GLN A 45 -3.13 30.52 0.11
N ALA A 46 -2.58 31.28 1.05
CA ALA A 46 -1.69 30.75 2.08
C ALA A 46 -2.41 29.77 3.02
N GLN A 47 -3.67 30.04 3.38
CA GLN A 47 -4.45 29.12 4.21
C GLN A 47 -4.81 27.84 3.47
N LEU A 48 -5.13 27.95 2.18
CA LEU A 48 -5.41 26.80 1.34
C LEU A 48 -4.16 25.92 1.14
N GLN A 49 -2.98 26.51 0.95
CA GLN A 49 -1.70 25.78 0.90
C GLN A 49 -1.46 25.02 2.20
N LYS A 50 -1.60 25.71 3.35
CA LYS A 50 -1.46 25.07 4.66
C LYS A 50 -2.44 23.90 4.84
N ALA A 51 -3.69 24.08 4.46
CA ALA A 51 -4.70 23.01 4.55
C ALA A 51 -4.34 21.79 3.68
N LEU A 52 -3.75 22.00 2.49
CA LEU A 52 -3.25 20.88 1.69
C LEU A 52 -2.06 20.17 2.34
N ASP A 53 -1.12 20.93 2.91
CA ASP A 53 0.03 20.35 3.63
C ASP A 53 -0.45 19.52 4.83
N ASP A 54 -1.46 20.00 5.57
CA ASP A 54 -2.09 19.27 6.66
C ASP A 54 -2.76 17.97 6.18
N VAL A 55 -3.45 17.98 5.03
CA VAL A 55 -4.04 16.78 4.42
C VAL A 55 -2.98 15.77 3.97
N ALA A 56 -1.88 16.24 3.37
CA ALA A 56 -0.76 15.40 3.00
C ALA A 56 -0.11 14.75 4.24
N GLU A 57 0.07 15.52 5.30
CA GLU A 57 0.59 15.05 6.58
C GLU A 57 -0.32 13.98 7.21
N ILE A 58 -1.66 14.16 7.14
CA ILE A 58 -2.63 13.14 7.56
C ILE A 58 -2.42 11.85 6.77
N PHE A 59 -2.36 11.93 5.43
CA PHE A 59 -2.16 10.77 4.57
C PHE A 59 -0.88 10.01 4.94
N ILE A 60 0.24 10.72 5.05
CA ILE A 60 1.55 10.14 5.41
C ILE A 60 1.49 9.47 6.79
N LYS A 61 0.89 10.13 7.79
CA LYS A 61 0.76 9.57 9.14
C LYS A 61 -0.11 8.32 9.17
N VAL A 62 -1.18 8.27 8.38
CA VAL A 62 -2.05 7.09 8.29
C VAL A 62 -1.28 5.91 7.69
N ILE A 63 -0.57 6.10 6.58
CA ILE A 63 0.23 5.04 5.95
C ILE A 63 1.34 4.54 6.89
N ARG A 64 2.10 5.44 7.54
CA ARG A 64 3.12 5.06 8.53
C ARG A 64 2.56 4.25 9.70
N LYS A 65 1.34 4.56 10.13
CA LYS A 65 0.64 3.77 11.17
C LYS A 65 0.34 2.35 10.67
N PHE A 66 -0.02 2.18 9.40
CA PHE A 66 -0.26 0.83 8.84
C PHE A 66 1.03 0.03 8.78
N GLU A 67 2.12 0.62 8.29
CA GLU A 67 3.43 -0.02 8.27
C GLU A 67 3.87 -0.44 9.68
N THR A 68 3.72 0.45 10.65
CA THR A 68 4.06 0.14 12.05
C THR A 68 3.20 -0.99 12.61
N TYR A 69 1.88 -0.94 12.38
CA TYR A 69 0.95 -1.99 12.78
C TYR A 69 1.32 -3.34 12.14
N ALA A 70 1.59 -3.33 10.84
CA ALA A 70 1.90 -4.51 10.06
C ALA A 70 3.20 -5.17 10.50
N LYS A 71 4.25 -4.39 10.79
CA LYS A 71 5.51 -4.91 11.35
C LYS A 71 5.33 -5.58 12.70
N VAL A 72 4.57 -4.95 13.61
CA VAL A 72 4.28 -5.54 14.93
C VAL A 72 3.47 -6.83 14.78
N ARG A 73 2.49 -6.85 13.87
CA ARG A 73 1.68 -8.04 13.59
C ARG A 73 2.49 -9.16 12.96
N LEU A 74 3.37 -8.86 12.02
CA LEU A 74 4.27 -9.83 11.40
C LEU A 74 5.19 -10.47 12.45
N GLN A 75 5.80 -9.68 13.34
CA GLN A 75 6.64 -10.20 14.42
C GLN A 75 5.85 -11.13 15.35
N LYS A 76 4.64 -10.72 15.75
CA LYS A 76 3.77 -11.56 16.58
C LYS A 76 3.39 -12.86 15.87
N TYR A 77 3.01 -12.77 14.61
CA TYR A 77 2.68 -13.92 13.77
C TYR A 77 3.85 -14.90 13.69
N GLN A 78 5.07 -14.40 13.42
CA GLN A 78 6.28 -15.23 13.36
C GLN A 78 6.56 -15.96 14.68
N LEU A 79 6.36 -15.30 15.83
CA LEU A 79 6.51 -15.93 17.15
C LEU A 79 5.45 -17.02 17.40
N GLU A 80 4.20 -16.76 17.03
CA GLU A 80 3.09 -17.72 17.21
C GLU A 80 3.24 -18.94 16.29
N HIS A 81 3.87 -18.79 15.12
CA HIS A 81 4.01 -19.84 14.11
C HIS A 81 5.41 -20.48 14.09
N ALA A 82 6.31 -20.10 15.01
CA ALA A 82 7.65 -20.68 15.09
C ALA A 82 7.61 -22.21 15.29
N GLY A 83 6.68 -22.70 16.11
CA GLY A 83 6.51 -24.14 16.33
C GLY A 83 6.03 -24.92 15.10
N VAL A 84 5.26 -24.27 14.21
CA VAL A 84 4.84 -24.87 12.93
C VAL A 84 6.05 -25.04 12.02
N LEU A 85 6.92 -24.02 11.94
CA LEU A 85 8.16 -24.11 11.18
C LEU A 85 9.09 -25.21 11.73
N GLU A 86 9.27 -25.28 13.05
CA GLU A 86 10.05 -26.35 13.69
C GLU A 86 9.47 -27.74 13.36
N GLY A 87 8.14 -27.87 13.36
CA GLY A 87 7.45 -29.10 12.95
C GLY A 87 7.72 -29.48 11.50
N LEU A 88 7.59 -28.53 10.55
CA LEU A 88 7.87 -28.75 9.13
C LEU A 88 9.34 -29.12 8.89
N VAL A 89 10.28 -28.46 9.58
CA VAL A 89 11.72 -28.79 9.50
C VAL A 89 11.99 -30.20 10.06
N GLY A 90 11.30 -30.57 11.15
CA GLY A 90 11.35 -31.92 11.71
C GLY A 90 10.87 -32.98 10.72
N GLN A 91 9.70 -32.79 10.11
CA GLN A 91 9.15 -33.69 9.09
C GLN A 91 10.10 -33.83 7.89
N PHE A 92 10.68 -32.72 7.42
CA PHE A 92 11.65 -32.76 6.33
C PHE A 92 12.92 -33.52 6.71
N ARG A 93 13.43 -33.33 7.93
CA ARG A 93 14.57 -34.10 8.46
C ARG A 93 14.27 -35.60 8.49
N ASP A 94 13.09 -36.01 8.99
CA ASP A 94 12.71 -37.42 9.08
C ASP A 94 12.66 -38.07 7.70
N VAL A 95 12.13 -37.36 6.70
CA VAL A 95 12.15 -37.80 5.30
C VAL A 95 13.58 -37.98 4.78
N LEU A 96 14.47 -37.02 5.02
CA LEU A 96 15.87 -37.12 4.60
C LEU A 96 16.57 -38.33 5.25
N GLN A 97 16.31 -38.58 6.53
CA GLN A 97 16.87 -39.75 7.24
C GLN A 97 16.38 -41.07 6.64
N ILE A 98 15.11 -41.18 6.26
CA ILE A 98 14.56 -42.38 5.61
C ILE A 98 15.18 -42.61 4.22
N LEU A 99 15.49 -41.53 3.51
CA LEU A 99 16.12 -41.59 2.19
C LEU A 99 17.61 -42.00 2.28
N GLU A 100 18.31 -41.53 3.31
CA GLU A 100 19.73 -41.85 3.57
C GLU A 100 19.93 -43.24 4.22
N ASP A 101 18.92 -43.78 4.91
CA ASP A 101 19.02 -45.07 5.59
C ASP A 101 19.14 -46.24 4.59
N GLU A 102 20.37 -46.74 4.43
CA GLU A 102 20.73 -47.92 3.63
C GLU A 102 20.09 -49.23 4.14
N GLY A 103 19.64 -49.25 5.41
CA GLY A 103 18.88 -50.36 6.00
C GLY A 103 17.42 -50.42 5.54
N VAL A 104 16.89 -49.35 4.93
CA VAL A 104 15.53 -49.31 4.39
C VAL A 104 15.53 -49.76 2.93
N SER A 105 14.91 -50.91 2.66
CA SER A 105 14.71 -51.38 1.30
C SER A 105 13.91 -50.38 0.45
N GLU A 106 14.22 -50.28 -0.85
CA GLU A 106 13.53 -49.36 -1.77
C GLU A 106 12.01 -49.50 -1.74
N ARG A 107 11.49 -50.73 -1.61
CA ARG A 107 10.05 -51.02 -1.55
C ARG A 107 9.38 -50.46 -0.30
N GLN A 108 10.12 -50.30 0.80
CA GLN A 108 9.61 -49.78 2.08
C GLN A 108 9.86 -48.28 2.27
N ARG A 109 10.74 -47.70 1.45
CA ARG A 109 11.15 -46.29 1.56
C ARG A 109 9.98 -45.33 1.32
N LEU A 110 9.22 -45.51 0.24
CA LEU A 110 8.06 -44.66 -0.07
C LEU A 110 6.93 -44.72 0.98
N PRO A 111 6.52 -45.91 1.47
CA PRO A 111 5.58 -46.01 2.60
C PRO A 111 6.03 -45.26 3.85
N LYS A 112 7.30 -45.41 4.26
CA LYS A 112 7.86 -44.70 5.42
C LYS A 112 7.90 -43.18 5.23
N VAL A 113 8.26 -42.71 4.03
CA VAL A 113 8.22 -41.28 3.69
C VAL A 113 6.80 -40.71 3.81
N ARG A 114 5.79 -41.46 3.34
CA ARG A 114 4.38 -41.04 3.49
C ARG A 114 3.95 -40.96 4.95
N GLU A 115 4.40 -41.89 5.78
CA GLU A 115 4.12 -41.88 7.22
C GLU A 115 4.76 -40.67 7.91
N ALA A 116 6.04 -40.38 7.60
CA ALA A 116 6.76 -39.22 8.16
C ALA A 116 6.16 -37.87 7.74
N LEU A 117 5.65 -37.76 6.51
CA LEU A 117 4.97 -36.55 6.02
C LEU A 117 3.55 -36.38 6.57
N GLY A 118 2.93 -37.45 7.09
CA GLY A 118 1.54 -37.43 7.55
C GLY A 118 0.56 -37.13 6.42
N ASP A 119 -0.30 -36.11 6.59
CA ASP A 119 -1.22 -35.63 5.55
C ASP A 119 -0.50 -34.63 4.62
N PRO A 120 -0.24 -35.00 3.35
CA PRO A 120 0.46 -34.12 2.41
C PRO A 120 -0.31 -32.84 2.10
N ALA A 121 -1.65 -32.86 2.14
CA ALA A 121 -2.45 -31.67 1.86
C ALA A 121 -2.32 -30.64 2.99
N ALA A 122 -2.35 -31.09 4.24
CA ALA A 122 -2.13 -30.23 5.41
C ALA A 122 -0.69 -29.69 5.45
N ALA A 123 0.32 -30.53 5.17
CA ALA A 123 1.72 -30.11 5.14
C ALA A 123 1.99 -29.08 4.04
N LEU A 124 1.40 -29.25 2.85
CA LEU A 124 1.46 -28.26 1.77
C LEU A 124 0.80 -26.95 2.17
N ALA A 125 -0.38 -26.99 2.78
CA ALA A 125 -1.07 -25.77 3.23
C ALA A 125 -0.24 -24.99 4.28
N GLN A 126 0.41 -25.69 5.22
CA GLN A 126 1.31 -25.06 6.20
C GLN A 126 2.57 -24.48 5.52
N CYS A 127 3.13 -25.16 4.52
CA CYS A 127 4.24 -24.63 3.73
C CYS A 127 3.82 -23.36 2.99
N ASP A 128 2.68 -23.39 2.29
CA ASP A 128 2.17 -22.26 1.52
C ASP A 128 1.85 -21.06 2.42
N GLU A 129 1.25 -21.30 3.58
CA GLU A 129 1.03 -20.27 4.60
C GLU A 129 2.35 -19.66 5.07
N HIS A 130 3.34 -20.47 5.43
CA HIS A 130 4.64 -19.96 5.84
C HIS A 130 5.33 -19.18 4.70
N ILE A 131 5.26 -19.65 3.45
CA ILE A 131 5.82 -18.96 2.27
C ILE A 131 5.10 -17.63 2.00
N ALA A 132 3.79 -17.57 2.24
CA ALA A 132 2.99 -16.36 2.06
C ALA A 132 3.40 -15.24 3.03
N TYR A 133 3.90 -15.60 4.22
CA TYR A 133 4.38 -14.65 5.23
C TYR A 133 5.91 -14.69 5.45
N ALA A 134 6.64 -15.38 4.58
CA ALA A 134 8.09 -15.54 4.70
C ALA A 134 8.81 -14.20 4.48
N GLY A 135 9.79 -13.92 5.35
CA GLY A 135 10.61 -12.71 5.29
C GLY A 135 9.94 -11.48 5.92
N GLN A 136 10.29 -10.29 5.44
CA GLN A 136 9.75 -9.00 5.92
C GLN A 136 8.45 -8.60 5.17
N PHE A 137 7.63 -9.59 4.81
CA PHE A 137 6.42 -9.35 4.03
C PHE A 137 5.24 -8.99 4.94
N ASP A 138 5.15 -7.71 5.29
CA ASP A 138 4.16 -7.15 6.21
C ASP A 138 2.87 -6.68 5.51
N LEU A 139 2.86 -6.57 4.17
CA LEU A 139 1.75 -6.05 3.37
C LEU A 139 0.37 -6.66 3.70
N PRO A 140 0.22 -8.00 3.88
CA PRO A 140 -1.08 -8.58 4.20
C PRO A 140 -1.69 -8.02 5.50
N PHE A 141 -0.85 -7.71 6.48
CA PHE A 141 -1.28 -7.17 7.76
C PHE A 141 -1.75 -5.70 7.67
N MET A 142 -1.39 -4.99 6.60
CA MET A 142 -1.89 -3.64 6.34
C MET A 142 -3.35 -3.63 5.85
N LEU A 143 -3.88 -4.74 5.32
CA LEU A 143 -5.25 -4.79 4.81
C LEU A 143 -6.29 -4.51 5.89
N VAL A 144 -6.05 -4.98 7.12
CA VAL A 144 -6.96 -4.78 8.25
C VAL A 144 -7.18 -3.30 8.57
N PRO A 145 -6.13 -2.50 8.90
CA PRO A 145 -6.32 -1.07 9.15
C PRO A 145 -6.71 -0.29 7.88
N TYR A 146 -6.27 -0.74 6.70
CA TYR A 146 -6.66 -0.15 5.43
C TYR A 146 -8.17 -0.18 5.21
N ARG A 147 -8.84 -1.31 5.43
CA ARG A 147 -10.32 -1.44 5.27
C ARG A 147 -11.08 -0.37 6.06
N ASN A 148 -10.62 -0.05 7.27
CA ASN A 148 -11.25 0.93 8.15
C ASN A 148 -10.99 2.40 7.75
N GLN A 149 -9.92 2.65 7.00
CA GLN A 149 -9.42 4.00 6.66
C GLN A 149 -9.45 4.28 5.15
N ARG A 150 -9.94 3.34 4.34
CA ARG A 150 -9.99 3.43 2.88
C ARG A 150 -10.68 4.72 2.43
N SER A 151 -11.82 5.06 3.02
CA SER A 151 -12.57 6.29 2.69
C SER A 151 -11.74 7.55 2.97
N LEU A 152 -11.06 7.62 4.11
CA LEU A 152 -10.17 8.73 4.46
C LEU A 152 -9.04 8.87 3.45
N LEU A 153 -8.39 7.77 3.07
CA LEU A 153 -7.30 7.81 2.09
C LEU A 153 -7.78 8.33 0.73
N PHE A 154 -8.94 7.88 0.24
CA PHE A 154 -9.52 8.44 -0.99
C PHE A 154 -9.90 9.92 -0.83
N GLN A 155 -10.47 10.32 0.30
CA GLN A 155 -10.78 11.74 0.55
C GLN A 155 -9.52 12.62 0.52
N CYS A 156 -8.41 12.16 1.09
CA CYS A 156 -7.12 12.86 0.98
C CYS A 156 -6.70 13.00 -0.49
N LEU A 157 -6.80 11.92 -1.28
CA LEU A 157 -6.43 11.93 -2.70
C LEU A 157 -7.33 12.81 -3.56
N ASP A 158 -8.61 12.97 -3.20
CA ASP A 158 -9.56 13.84 -3.91
C ASP A 158 -9.23 15.33 -3.70
N VAL A 159 -8.73 15.69 -2.51
CA VAL A 159 -8.42 17.08 -2.14
C VAL A 159 -7.03 17.50 -2.63
N LEU A 160 -6.08 16.58 -2.66
CA LEU A 160 -4.69 16.87 -3.05
C LEU A 160 -4.57 17.06 -4.57
N PRO A 161 -4.10 18.22 -5.05
CA PRO A 161 -3.88 18.46 -6.48
C PRO A 161 -2.57 17.82 -6.94
N LEU A 162 -2.52 16.48 -6.95
CA LEU A 162 -1.32 15.72 -7.28
C LEU A 162 -0.85 15.99 -8.70
N ARG A 163 0.47 16.20 -8.86
CA ARG A 163 1.14 16.44 -10.14
C ARG A 163 2.46 15.67 -10.16
N SER A 164 2.85 15.20 -11.34
CA SER A 164 4.16 14.58 -11.48
C SER A 164 5.23 15.66 -11.46
N SER A 165 6.28 15.41 -10.70
CA SER A 165 7.50 16.21 -10.69
C SER A 165 8.49 15.80 -11.80
N SER A 166 8.19 14.72 -12.54
CA SER A 166 9.00 14.19 -13.64
C SER A 166 8.15 14.01 -14.91
N GLN A 167 8.76 13.49 -15.98
CA GLN A 167 8.01 13.08 -17.17
C GLN A 167 7.20 11.80 -16.95
N ASP A 168 7.58 10.99 -15.95
CA ASP A 168 6.88 9.76 -15.59
C ASP A 168 5.53 10.10 -14.94
N ARG A 169 4.46 9.54 -15.51
CA ARG A 169 3.08 9.71 -15.03
C ARG A 169 2.46 8.38 -14.60
N ALA A 170 3.22 7.29 -14.55
CA ALA A 170 2.71 5.95 -14.30
C ALA A 170 1.84 5.90 -13.04
N VAL A 171 2.36 6.41 -11.92
CA VAL A 171 1.64 6.46 -10.64
C VAL A 171 0.34 7.28 -10.73
N LEU A 172 0.33 8.40 -11.46
CA LEU A 172 -0.88 9.21 -11.61
C LEU A 172 -1.94 8.52 -12.47
N VAL A 173 -1.52 7.83 -13.53
CA VAL A 173 -2.43 7.01 -14.36
C VAL A 173 -3.04 5.89 -13.52
N ALA A 174 -2.22 5.18 -12.76
CA ALA A 174 -2.68 4.12 -11.86
C ALA A 174 -3.62 4.63 -10.77
N LEU A 175 -3.31 5.79 -10.19
CA LEU A 175 -4.17 6.44 -9.19
C LEU A 175 -5.53 6.83 -9.75
N ALA A 176 -5.56 7.43 -10.96
CA ALA A 176 -6.80 7.82 -11.62
C ALA A 176 -7.68 6.60 -11.93
N TRP A 177 -7.07 5.49 -12.36
CA TRP A 177 -7.76 4.22 -12.54
C TRP A 177 -8.33 3.69 -11.20
N LEU A 178 -7.54 3.70 -10.12
CA LEU A 178 -7.98 3.27 -8.79
C LEU A 178 -9.11 4.12 -8.21
N GLN A 179 -9.12 5.42 -8.48
CA GLN A 179 -10.18 6.34 -8.03
C GLN A 179 -11.57 5.95 -8.58
N GLY A 180 -11.64 5.32 -9.76
CA GLY A 180 -12.88 4.75 -10.31
C GLY A 180 -13.52 3.69 -9.41
N PHE A 181 -12.72 3.05 -8.55
CA PHE A 181 -13.15 2.00 -7.63
C PHE A 181 -13.28 2.47 -6.18
N ARG A 182 -13.34 3.79 -5.91
CA ARG A 182 -13.42 4.33 -4.55
C ARG A 182 -14.61 3.78 -3.73
N ASN A 183 -15.73 3.53 -4.40
CA ASN A 183 -16.96 2.98 -3.80
C ASN A 183 -17.07 1.45 -3.97
N ALA A 184 -16.06 0.79 -4.55
CA ALA A 184 -16.06 -0.66 -4.66
C ALA A 184 -15.79 -1.28 -3.28
N HIS A 185 -16.65 -2.23 -2.89
CA HIS A 185 -16.54 -2.99 -1.63
C HIS A 185 -16.04 -4.41 -1.84
N ARG A 186 -15.55 -4.74 -3.04
CA ARG A 186 -15.03 -6.06 -3.38
C ARG A 186 -13.59 -6.19 -2.89
N GLU A 187 -13.21 -7.39 -2.48
CA GLU A 187 -11.84 -7.70 -2.05
C GLU A 187 -10.86 -7.69 -3.22
N TYR A 188 -11.33 -8.10 -4.40
CA TYR A 188 -10.54 -8.15 -5.63
C TYR A 188 -11.16 -7.32 -6.74
N LEU A 189 -10.30 -6.69 -7.54
CA LEU A 189 -10.65 -6.06 -8.81
C LEU A 189 -10.23 -7.00 -9.93
N LEU A 190 -11.16 -7.31 -10.83
CA LEU A 190 -10.86 -8.07 -12.04
C LEU A 190 -10.27 -7.10 -13.06
N LEU A 191 -8.99 -7.30 -13.39
CA LEU A 191 -8.36 -6.58 -14.48
C LEU A 191 -8.71 -7.25 -15.80
N THR A 192 -9.27 -6.49 -16.73
CA THR A 192 -9.42 -6.93 -18.11
C THR A 192 -8.06 -6.92 -18.83
N GLU A 193 -7.96 -7.60 -19.96
CA GLU A 193 -6.76 -7.52 -20.82
C GLU A 193 -6.45 -6.06 -21.22
N ASN A 194 -7.48 -5.25 -21.40
CA ASN A 194 -7.34 -3.83 -21.68
C ASN A 194 -6.85 -3.03 -20.47
N ASP A 195 -7.27 -3.37 -19.25
CA ASP A 195 -6.73 -2.73 -18.04
C ASP A 195 -5.24 -3.04 -17.88
N LEU A 196 -4.86 -4.31 -18.04
CA LEU A 196 -3.46 -4.76 -17.96
C LEU A 196 -2.56 -4.09 -19.00
N ALA A 197 -3.07 -3.86 -20.21
CA ALA A 197 -2.32 -3.18 -21.27
C ALA A 197 -2.11 -1.69 -21.01
N ASN A 198 -3.01 -1.05 -20.25
CA ASN A 198 -3.04 0.41 -20.08
C ASN A 198 -2.67 0.89 -18.67
N LEU A 199 -2.54 -0.02 -17.70
CA LEU A 199 -2.18 0.30 -16.32
C LEU A 199 -0.66 0.13 -16.14
N PRO A 200 0.12 1.22 -16.09
CA PRO A 200 1.56 1.14 -15.90
C PRO A 200 1.86 0.75 -14.45
N LEU A 201 2.32 -0.47 -14.26
CA LEU A 201 2.60 -1.08 -12.96
C LEU A 201 4.09 -1.39 -12.75
N ASP A 202 4.95 -1.04 -13.71
CA ASP A 202 6.39 -1.33 -13.67
C ASP A 202 7.12 -0.65 -12.49
N TRP A 203 6.49 0.36 -11.88
CA TRP A 203 6.98 1.02 -10.67
C TRP A 203 6.72 0.22 -9.40
N LEU A 204 5.88 -0.82 -9.45
CA LEU A 204 5.49 -1.63 -8.30
C LEU A 204 6.64 -2.56 -7.91
N PRO A 205 7.16 -2.48 -6.67
CA PRO A 205 8.22 -3.39 -6.23
C PRO A 205 7.74 -4.87 -6.22
N GLU A 206 8.66 -5.82 -6.44
CA GLU A 206 8.33 -7.26 -6.53
C GLU A 206 7.56 -7.79 -5.30
N ASN A 207 7.90 -7.32 -4.10
CA ASN A 207 7.17 -7.69 -2.89
C ASN A 207 5.72 -7.21 -2.96
N TRP A 208 5.45 -6.03 -3.49
CA TRP A 208 4.08 -5.55 -3.71
C TRP A 208 3.37 -6.27 -4.85
N GLU A 209 4.07 -6.67 -5.92
CA GLU A 209 3.45 -7.44 -7.00
C GLU A 209 2.82 -8.74 -6.50
N ARG A 210 3.49 -9.47 -5.60
CA ARG A 210 2.95 -10.70 -4.99
C ARG A 210 1.67 -10.43 -4.18
N ALA A 211 1.59 -9.29 -3.49
CA ALA A 211 0.43 -8.91 -2.69
C ALA A 211 -0.76 -8.46 -3.54
N VAL A 212 -0.48 -7.67 -4.58
CA VAL A 212 -1.51 -7.06 -5.44
C VAL A 212 -2.00 -8.07 -6.48
N PHE A 213 -1.12 -8.97 -6.94
CA PHE A 213 -1.39 -10.00 -7.94
C PHE A 213 -1.11 -11.41 -7.42
N PRO A 214 -1.85 -11.89 -6.41
CA PRO A 214 -1.62 -13.21 -5.82
C PRO A 214 -1.74 -14.36 -6.85
N HIS A 215 -2.45 -14.14 -7.95
CA HIS A 215 -2.69 -15.15 -9.00
C HIS A 215 -1.77 -15.01 -10.22
N ARG A 216 -0.84 -14.03 -10.27
CA ARG A 216 0.05 -13.82 -11.45
C ARG A 216 1.22 -14.81 -11.49
N ALA A 217 1.58 -15.41 -10.35
CA ALA A 217 2.60 -16.44 -10.25
C ALA A 217 2.11 -17.84 -10.72
N ALA A 218 0.80 -18.04 -10.82
CA ALA A 218 0.22 -19.15 -11.56
C ALA A 218 0.22 -18.76 -13.05
N ARG A 219 1.08 -19.41 -13.85
CA ARG A 219 1.38 -19.13 -15.27
C ARG A 219 0.20 -18.63 -16.15
N PRO A 220 0.52 -17.94 -17.27
CA PRO A 220 -0.46 -17.43 -18.21
C PRO A 220 -1.09 -18.58 -19.00
N SER A 221 -2.20 -19.13 -18.53
CA SER A 221 -3.21 -19.73 -19.39
C SER A 221 -4.46 -20.08 -18.60
N ARG A 222 -5.51 -19.31 -18.88
CA ARG A 222 -6.93 -19.71 -18.86
C ARG A 222 -7.55 -20.10 -17.50
N SER A 223 -8.76 -19.54 -17.32
CA SER A 223 -9.89 -20.04 -16.52
C SER A 223 -9.95 -19.73 -15.01
N ILE A 224 -10.86 -18.80 -14.68
CA ILE A 224 -12.03 -18.86 -13.77
C ILE A 224 -12.07 -19.95 -12.67
N CYS A 225 -12.66 -19.52 -11.53
CA CYS A 225 -13.24 -20.24 -10.37
C CYS A 225 -12.28 -20.43 -9.18
N GLY A 226 -12.63 -20.18 -7.92
CA GLY A 226 -13.89 -19.80 -7.28
C GLY A 226 -13.88 -20.28 -5.81
N ILE A 227 -14.56 -19.53 -4.95
CA ILE A 227 -15.16 -19.92 -3.65
C ILE A 227 -14.20 -20.11 -2.44
N SER A 228 -14.06 -19.09 -1.59
CA SER A 228 -14.82 -18.84 -0.34
C SER A 228 -14.25 -17.60 0.36
#